data_AF-G5K2F2-F1
#
_entry.id   AF-G5K2F2-F1
#
_cell.length_a   1.000
_cell.length_b   1.000
_cell.length_c   1.000
_cell.angle_alpha   90.00
_cell.angle_beta   90.00
_cell.angle_gamma   90.00
#
_symmetry.space_group_name_H-M   'P 1'
#
loop_
_entity.id
_entity.type
_entity.pdbx_description
1 polymer ?
#
loop_
_entity_poly.entity_id
_entity_poly.type
_entity_poly.pdbx_seq_one_letter_code
_entity_poly.pdbx_strand_id
1 'polypeptide(L)' 'MDQADDQIYQLTYVLAIKDGETRTQTRLTLTVKEVSMTPYGYQIIKIPKQTNYPK' A
#
# COMPACT_ATOMS: atom_id res chain seq x y z
N MET A 1 1.56 -29.78 -7.93
CA MET A 1 0.37 -28.98 -7.64
C MET A 1 0.86 -27.89 -6.71
N ASP A 2 1.47 -26.84 -7.26
CA ASP A 2 1.96 -25.71 -6.45
C ASP A 2 0.74 -24.96 -5.95
N GLN A 3 0.35 -25.24 -4.71
CA GLN A 3 -0.42 -24.27 -3.95
C GLN A 3 0.56 -23.14 -3.63
N ALA A 4 0.66 -22.19 -4.56
CA ALA A 4 1.21 -20.87 -4.25
C ALA A 4 0.31 -20.31 -3.16
N ASP A 5 0.72 -20.53 -1.91
CA ASP A 5 0.05 -20.01 -0.74
C ASP A 5 -0.01 -18.50 -0.93
N ASP A 6 -1.21 -17.96 -1.16
CA ASP A 6 -1.38 -16.60 -1.66
C ASP A 6 -0.67 -15.60 -0.73
N GLN A 7 0.50 -15.10 -1.16
CA GLN A 7 1.36 -14.34 -0.26
C GLN A 7 0.75 -12.97 0.02
N ILE A 8 0.73 -12.60 1.30
CA ILE A 8 0.27 -11.30 1.79
C ILE A 8 1.47 -10.45 2.16
N TYR A 9 1.56 -9.27 1.57
CA TYR A 9 2.61 -8.29 1.85
C TYR A 9 2.04 -7.03 2.48
N GLN A 10 2.85 -6.40 3.34
CA GLN A 10 2.57 -5.08 3.87
C GLN A 10 3.62 -4.08 3.37
N LEU A 11 3.17 -3.12 2.57
CA LEU A 11 4.02 -2.08 1.99
C LEU A 11 3.87 -0.79 2.81
N THR A 12 4.99 -0.09 3.05
CA THR A 12 5.00 1.22 3.73
C THR A 12 5.67 2.25 2.83
N TYR A 13 4.93 3.30 2.50
CA TYR A 13 5.39 4.42 1.68
C TYR A 13 5.40 5.70 2.50
N VAL A 14 6.33 6.60 2.17
CA VAL A 14 6.33 7.99 2.64
C VAL A 14 5.92 8.87 1.46
N LEU A 15 4.79 9.55 1.59
CA LEU A 15 4.23 10.42 0.57
C LEU A 15 4.44 11.87 0.99
N ALA A 16 4.87 12.71 0.04
CA ALA A 16 4.78 14.15 0.16
C ALA A 16 3.53 14.62 -0.60
N ILE A 17 2.50 15.04 0.12
CA ILE A 17 1.25 15.52 -0.46
C ILE A 17 1.30 17.04 -0.50
N LYS A 18 1.03 17.62 -1.68
CA LYS A 18 0.82 19.05 -1.85
C LYS A 18 -0.67 19.30 -2.02
N ASP A 19 -1.25 20.08 -1.12
CA ASP A 19 -2.66 20.51 -1.19
C ASP A 19 -2.71 22.04 -1.08
N GLY A 20 -2.96 22.70 -2.22
CA GLY A 20 -2.80 24.14 -2.38
C GLY A 20 -1.38 24.60 -2.05
N GLU A 21 -1.26 25.50 -1.08
CA GLU A 21 0.02 26.00 -0.55
C GLU A 21 0.62 25.09 0.53
N THR A 22 -0.15 24.14 1.07
CA THR A 22 0.32 23.26 2.13
C THR A 22 1.06 22.05 1.56
N ARG A 23 2.18 21.70 2.20
CA ARG A 23 2.93 20.46 1.92
C ARG A 23 2.98 19.64 3.19
N THR A 24 2.45 18.42 3.13
CA THR A 24 2.45 17.48 4.24
C THR A 24 3.22 16.22 3.88
N GLN A 25 3.84 15.60 4.89
CA GLN A 25 4.43 14.27 4.76
C GLN A 25 3.58 13.27 5.53
N THR A 26 3.25 12.17 4.87
CA THR A 26 2.40 11.14 5.44
C THR A 26 2.94 9.76 5.11
N ARG A 27 2.79 8.84 6.05
CA ARG A 27 3.06 7.43 5.88
C ARG A 27 1.79 6.73 5.41
N LEU A 28 1.89 6.01 4.30
CA LEU A 28 0.82 5.18 3.76
C LEU A 28 1.21 3.70 3.92
N THR A 29 0.35 2.93 4.59
CA THR A 29 0.50 1.48 4.73
C THR A 29 -0.55 0.77 3.89
N LEU A 30 -0.09 -0.11 3.01
CA LEU A 30 -0.91 -0.93 2.12
C LEU A 30 -0.76 -2.41 2.49
N THR A 31 -1.86 -3.16 2.44
CA THR A 31 -1.82 -4.61 2.52
C THR A 31 -2.29 -5.18 1.19
N VAL A 32 -1.39 -5.90 0.52
CA VAL A 32 -1.65 -6.52 -0.78
C VAL A 32 -1.54 -8.02 -0.69
N LYS A 33 -2.26 -8.71 -1.56
CA LYS A 33 -2.23 -10.16 -1.75
C LYS A 33 -1.83 -10.45 -3.18
N GLU A 34 -0.98 -11.43 -3.40
CA GLU A 34 -0.69 -11.94 -4.74
C GLU A 34 -1.95 -12.61 -5.32
N VAL A 35 -2.35 -12.18 -6.53
CA VAL A 35 -3.52 -12.68 -7.24
C VAL A 35 -3.17 -12.75 -8.72
N SER A 36 -2.91 -13.96 -9.22
CA SER A 36 -2.48 -14.23 -10.60
C SER A 36 -3.45 -13.75 -11.68
N MET A 37 -4.71 -13.52 -11.33
CA MET A 37 -5.76 -13.07 -12.25
C MET A 37 -5.89 -11.54 -12.36
N THR A 38 -5.14 -10.75 -11.58
CA THR A 38 -5.17 -9.28 -11.72
C THR A 38 -4.11 -8.79 -12.70
N PRO A 39 -4.31 -7.62 -13.36
CA PRO A 39 -3.38 -7.10 -14.36
C PRO A 39 -1.93 -6.94 -13.87
N TYR A 40 -1.74 -6.79 -12.56
CA TYR A 40 -0.44 -6.57 -11.93
C TYR A 40 -0.03 -7.71 -11.00
N GLY A 41 -0.78 -8.81 -10.94
CA GLY A 41 -0.49 -9.94 -10.07
C GLY A 41 -0.73 -9.66 -8.58
N TYR A 42 -1.25 -8.48 -8.19
CA TYR A 42 -1.53 -8.11 -6.81
C TYR A 42 -2.89 -7.41 -6.68
N GLN A 43 -3.49 -7.52 -5.50
CA GLN A 43 -4.71 -6.81 -5.12
C GLN A 43 -4.59 -6.23 -3.71
N ILE A 44 -5.05 -4.99 -3.51
CA ILE A 44 -5.20 -4.40 -2.17
C ILE A 44 -6.36 -5.12 -1.46
N ILE A 45 -6.07 -5.69 -0.28
CA ILE A 45 -7.03 -6.49 0.49
C ILE A 45 -7.51 -5.83 1.79
N LYS A 46 -6.93 -4.68 2.16
CA LYS A 46 -7.36 -3.87 3.31
C LYS A 46 -7.41 -2.40 2.95
N ILE A 47 -8.27 -1.64 3.62
CA ILE A 47 -8.32 -0.19 3.51
C ILE A 47 -6.92 0.37 3.85
N PRO A 48 -6.29 1.15 2.94
CA PRO A 48 -5.00 1.76 3.21
C PRO A 48 -5.03 2.62 4.46
N LYS A 49 -4.01 2.49 5.32
CA LYS A 49 -3.89 3.31 6.53
C LYS A 49 -2.95 4.47 6.28
N GLN A 50 -3.44 5.67 6.51
CA GLN A 50 -2.65 6.90 6.45
C GLN A 50 -2.33 7.40 7.86
N THR A 51 -1.08 7.73 8.13
CA THR A 51 -0.64 8.33 9.40
C THR A 51 0.36 9.44 9.14
N ASN A 52 0.41 10.46 9.99
CA ASN A 52 1.44 11.50 9.89
C ASN A 52 2.85 10.90 9.90
N TYR A 53 3.71 11.36 9.01
CA TYR A 53 5.13 11.01 9.04
C TYR A 53 5.81 11.88 10.11
N PRO A 54 6.60 11.31 11.04
CA PRO A 54 7.30 12.12 12.03
C PRO A 54 8.25 13.10 11.32
N LYS A 55 8.21 14.37 11.76
CA LYS A 55 9.10 15.43 11.27
C LYS A 55 10.54 15.17 11.67
#